data_AF-A0A1C3L1X9-F1
#
_entry.id   AF-A0A1C3L1X9-F1
#
_cell.length_a   1.000
_cell.length_b   1.000
_cell.length_c   1.000
_cell.angle_alpha   90.00
_cell.angle_beta   90.00
_cell.angle_gamma   90.00
#
_symmetry.space_group_name_H-M   'P 1'
#
loop_
_entity.id
_entity.type
_entity.pdbx_description
1 polymer ?
#
loop_
_entity_poly.entity_id
_entity_poly.type
_entity_poly.pdbx_seq_one_letter_code
_entity_poly.pdbx_strand_id
1 'polypeptide(L)'
;MLVILISLVLLCCMIHVWPLKLKLALWHLSVAFIALISVIIVGRLCTFIFFWFFGVDYWIFPNLFDEECNVVESFTPFHSWVYRNDTWILVIARMFTAVLLAIGIHQLGKTHSISDIRDFATQSFIDIIEWGNKKLSDSPENVSMYKSIGAKSAFENQAEDEEEIVYDENEENYDCLRKCGFQTFEELVRKCFLKCECMEKIINSDCYKNKCSRVTKEVLYEAYKEACFGKKENKD
;
A
#
# COMPACT_ATOMS: atom_id res chain seq x y z
N MET A 1 17.73 -33.57 -21.32
CA MET A 1 16.42 -33.09 -20.81
C MET A 1 16.33 -33.12 -19.29
N LEU A 2 16.52 -34.25 -18.61
CA LEU A 2 16.39 -34.33 -17.14
C LEU A 2 17.33 -33.38 -16.38
N VAL A 3 18.61 -33.32 -16.73
CA VAL A 3 19.57 -32.39 -16.09
C VAL A 3 19.15 -30.93 -16.26
N ILE A 4 18.65 -30.56 -17.44
CA ILE A 4 18.17 -29.20 -17.74
C ILE A 4 16.95 -28.87 -16.87
N LEU A 5 15.97 -29.79 -16.79
CA LEU A 5 14.78 -29.62 -15.96
C LEU A 5 15.15 -29.48 -14.47
N ILE A 6 16.06 -30.32 -13.97
CA ILE A 6 16.53 -30.28 -12.58
C ILE A 6 17.24 -28.95 -12.30
N SER A 7 18.12 -28.49 -13.19
CA SER A 7 18.79 -27.19 -13.04
C SER A 7 17.80 -26.02 -13.04
N LEU A 8 16.76 -26.06 -13.88
CA LEU A 8 15.74 -25.02 -13.96
C LEU A 8 14.92 -24.97 -12.66
N VAL A 9 14.51 -26.13 -12.14
CA VAL A 9 13.80 -26.24 -10.86
C VAL A 9 14.66 -25.73 -9.70
N LEU A 10 15.93 -26.14 -9.62
CA LEU A 10 16.85 -25.66 -8.57
C LEU A 10 17.05 -24.14 -8.64
N LEU A 11 17.18 -23.58 -9.84
CA LEU A 11 17.31 -22.14 -10.04
C LEU A 11 16.05 -21.40 -9.54
N CYS A 12 14.86 -21.91 -9.85
CA CYS A 12 13.58 -21.37 -9.37
C CYS A 12 13.42 -21.49 -7.84
N CYS A 13 13.80 -22.62 -7.25
CA CYS A 13 13.71 -22.84 -5.80
C CYS A 13 14.71 -21.96 -5.02
N MET A 14 15.84 -21.60 -5.61
CA MET A 14 16.85 -20.72 -5.00
C MET A 14 16.61 -19.22 -5.28
N ILE A 15 15.35 -18.79 -5.45
CA ILE A 15 14.99 -17.39 -5.69
C ILE A 15 15.56 -16.42 -4.64
N HIS A 16 15.78 -16.90 -3.41
CA HIS A 16 16.38 -16.12 -2.32
C HIS A 16 17.83 -15.71 -2.61
N VAL A 17 18.59 -16.49 -3.39
CA VAL A 17 20.02 -16.24 -3.69
C VAL A 17 20.22 -15.37 -4.94
N TRP A 18 19.15 -15.08 -5.68
CA TRP A 18 19.25 -14.32 -6.93
C TRP A 18 19.74 -12.88 -6.70
N PRO A 19 20.47 -12.30 -7.67
CA PRO A 19 20.87 -10.91 -7.61
C PRO A 19 19.62 -10.00 -7.55
N LEU A 20 19.71 -8.91 -6.79
CA LEU A 20 18.58 -8.00 -6.54
C LEU A 20 17.89 -7.52 -7.82
N LYS A 21 18.66 -7.26 -8.88
CA LYS A 21 18.13 -6.83 -10.18
C LYS A 21 17.21 -7.87 -10.84
N LEU A 22 17.52 -9.16 -10.70
CA LEU A 22 16.74 -10.24 -11.29
C LEU A 22 15.45 -10.49 -10.51
N LYS A 23 15.49 -10.36 -9.17
CA LYS A 23 14.29 -10.40 -8.32
C LYS A 23 13.31 -9.28 -8.68
N LEU A 24 13.83 -8.06 -8.86
CA LEU A 24 13.03 -6.90 -9.23
C LEU A 24 12.43 -7.03 -10.64
N ALA A 25 13.19 -7.56 -11.59
CA ALA A 25 12.70 -7.81 -12.95
C ALA A 25 11.58 -8.84 -12.97
N LEU A 26 11.73 -9.95 -12.22
CA LEU A 26 10.68 -10.98 -12.10
C LEU A 26 9.42 -10.42 -11.43
N TRP A 27 9.59 -9.58 -10.40
CA TRP A 27 8.49 -8.89 -9.74
C TRP A 27 7.69 -8.01 -10.71
N HIS A 28 8.36 -7.11 -11.44
CA HIS A 28 7.69 -6.27 -12.43
C HIS A 28 7.04 -7.08 -13.56
N LEU A 29 7.68 -8.16 -14.00
CA LEU A 29 7.11 -9.07 -14.99
C LEU A 29 5.81 -9.70 -14.46
N SER A 30 5.80 -10.18 -13.22
CA SER A 30 4.62 -10.75 -12.57
C SER A 30 3.49 -9.72 -12.44
N VAL A 31 3.79 -8.52 -11.93
CA VAL A 31 2.80 -7.43 -11.80
C VAL A 31 2.24 -7.05 -13.16
N ALA A 32 3.06 -6.99 -14.21
CA ALA A 32 2.61 -6.71 -15.57
C ALA A 32 1.65 -7.79 -16.11
N PHE A 33 1.95 -9.07 -15.89
CA PHE A 33 1.04 -10.16 -16.28
C PHE A 33 -0.29 -10.11 -15.52
N ILE A 34 -0.26 -9.87 -14.20
CA ILE A 34 -1.46 -9.73 -13.38
C ILE A 34 -2.30 -8.53 -13.84
N ALA A 35 -1.65 -7.38 -14.10
CA ALA A 35 -2.32 -6.19 -14.60
C ALA A 35 -2.98 -6.43 -15.96
N LEU A 36 -2.28 -7.09 -16.88
CA LEU A 36 -2.80 -7.46 -18.20
C LEU A 36 -4.04 -8.35 -18.08
N ILE A 37 -3.96 -9.43 -17.30
CA ILE A 37 -5.10 -10.33 -17.09
C ILE A 37 -6.26 -9.61 -16.41
N SER A 38 -6.00 -8.79 -15.39
CA SER A 38 -7.02 -7.97 -14.72
C SER A 38 -7.77 -7.07 -15.70
N VAL A 39 -7.06 -6.36 -16.59
CA VAL A 39 -7.67 -5.51 -17.62
C VAL A 39 -8.54 -6.33 -18.58
N ILE A 40 -8.09 -7.51 -19.00
CA ILE A 40 -8.89 -8.40 -19.86
C ILE A 40 -10.17 -8.85 -19.15
N ILE A 41 -10.09 -9.22 -17.86
CA ILE A 41 -11.24 -9.69 -17.08
C ILE A 41 -12.25 -8.56 -16.87
N VAL A 42 -11.78 -7.37 -16.47
CA VAL A 42 -12.65 -6.19 -16.30
C VAL A 42 -13.27 -5.79 -17.64
N GLY A 43 -12.50 -5.76 -18.72
CA GLY A 43 -13.00 -5.49 -20.07
C GLY A 43 -14.05 -6.52 -20.53
N ARG A 44 -13.83 -7.80 -20.26
CA ARG A 44 -14.79 -8.89 -20.51
C ARG A 44 -16.10 -8.67 -19.75
N LEU A 45 -16.02 -8.30 -18.48
CA LEU A 45 -17.21 -8.01 -17.66
C LEU A 45 -17.97 -6.78 -18.17
N CYS A 46 -17.27 -5.66 -18.43
CA CYS A 46 -17.88 -4.43 -18.91
C CYS A 46 -18.58 -4.62 -20.26
N THR A 47 -17.94 -5.30 -21.21
CA THR A 47 -18.54 -5.58 -22.52
C THR A 47 -19.70 -6.56 -22.44
N PHE A 48 -19.60 -7.61 -21.62
CA PHE A 48 -20.72 -8.51 -21.37
C PHE A 48 -21.93 -7.74 -20.82
N ILE A 49 -21.76 -6.93 -19.75
CA ILE A 49 -22.86 -6.16 -19.15
C ILE A 49 -23.48 -5.19 -20.17
N PHE A 50 -22.66 -4.50 -20.97
CA PHE A 50 -23.15 -3.57 -21.98
C PHE A 50 -24.04 -4.27 -23.02
N PHE A 51 -23.58 -5.37 -23.61
CA PHE A 51 -24.35 -6.11 -24.62
C PHE A 51 -25.52 -6.91 -24.03
N TRP A 52 -25.41 -7.33 -22.77
CA TRP A 52 -26.44 -8.07 -22.06
C TRP A 52 -27.77 -7.29 -21.97
N PHE A 53 -27.71 -5.96 -21.82
CA PHE A 53 -28.91 -5.12 -21.85
C PHE A 53 -29.68 -5.20 -23.18
N PHE A 54 -28.97 -5.46 -24.29
CA PHE A 54 -29.57 -5.64 -25.62
C PHE A 54 -29.98 -7.08 -25.91
N GLY A 55 -29.87 -8.00 -24.94
CA GLY A 55 -30.19 -9.41 -25.12
C GLY A 55 -29.14 -10.19 -25.93
N VAL A 56 -27.91 -9.69 -25.95
CA VAL A 56 -26.77 -10.35 -26.58
C VAL A 56 -25.80 -10.80 -25.50
N ASP A 57 -25.46 -12.08 -25.51
CA ASP A 57 -24.40 -12.62 -24.68
C ASP A 57 -23.09 -12.51 -25.45
N TYR A 58 -22.38 -11.39 -25.24
CA TYR A 58 -21.08 -11.12 -25.85
C TYR A 58 -19.95 -11.42 -24.87
N TRP A 59 -19.02 -12.28 -25.29
CA TRP A 59 -17.87 -12.66 -24.47
C TRP A 59 -16.57 -12.41 -25.22
N ILE A 60 -15.67 -11.64 -24.61
CA ILE A 60 -14.26 -11.55 -25.02
C ILE A 60 -13.52 -12.72 -24.38
N PHE A 61 -12.75 -13.48 -25.17
CA PHE A 61 -12.08 -14.71 -24.75
C PHE A 61 -13.01 -15.66 -23.95
N PRO A 62 -14.01 -16.28 -24.60
CA PRO A 62 -14.96 -17.18 -23.94
C PRO A 62 -14.28 -18.31 -23.16
N ASN A 63 -13.16 -18.82 -23.67
CA ASN A 63 -12.44 -19.97 -23.11
C ASN A 63 -11.35 -19.59 -22.08
N LEU A 64 -11.24 -18.32 -21.69
CA LEU A 64 -10.15 -17.86 -20.82
C LEU A 64 -10.13 -18.56 -19.46
N PHE A 65 -11.31 -18.94 -18.96
CA PHE A 65 -11.51 -19.61 -17.67
C PHE A 65 -11.92 -21.08 -17.82
N ASP A 66 -11.76 -21.65 -19.00
CA ASP A 66 -12.03 -23.05 -19.24
C ASP A 66 -10.81 -23.89 -18.83
N GLU A 67 -11.00 -24.76 -17.83
CA GLU A 67 -9.95 -25.63 -17.27
C GLU A 67 -9.60 -26.80 -18.21
N GLU A 68 -10.46 -27.11 -19.18
CA GLU A 68 -10.28 -28.21 -20.12
C GLU A 68 -9.49 -27.79 -21.38
N CYS A 69 -9.33 -26.49 -21.60
CA CYS A 69 -8.63 -25.93 -22.75
C CYS A 69 -7.12 -25.84 -22.55
N ASN A 70 -6.34 -26.08 -23.61
CA ASN A 70 -4.91 -25.78 -23.60
C ASN A 70 -4.66 -24.26 -23.59
N VAL A 71 -3.46 -23.80 -23.20
CA VAL A 71 -3.12 -22.36 -23.07
C VAL A 71 -3.44 -21.58 -24.36
N VAL A 72 -3.17 -22.16 -25.53
CA VAL A 72 -3.44 -21.49 -26.83
C VAL A 72 -4.94 -21.48 -27.14
N GLU A 73 -5.66 -22.52 -26.73
CA GLU A 73 -7.10 -22.68 -26.93
C GLU A 73 -7.89 -21.77 -25.98
N SER A 74 -7.34 -21.40 -24.82
CA SER A 74 -7.95 -20.41 -23.92
C SER A 74 -8.09 -19.02 -24.58
N PHE A 75 -7.20 -18.69 -25.52
CA PHE A 75 -7.24 -17.41 -26.26
C PHE A 75 -7.98 -17.50 -27.59
N THR A 76 -8.49 -18.69 -27.96
CA THR A 76 -9.16 -18.92 -29.25
C THR A 76 -10.50 -19.64 -29.02
N PRO A 77 -11.65 -19.08 -29.47
CA PRO A 77 -11.80 -17.88 -30.27
C PRO A 77 -11.62 -16.58 -29.46
N PHE A 78 -11.29 -15.48 -30.14
CA PHE A 78 -11.10 -14.16 -29.49
C PHE A 78 -12.41 -13.56 -28.93
N HIS A 79 -13.55 -13.88 -29.55
CA HIS A 79 -14.86 -13.39 -29.13
C HIS A 79 -15.94 -14.43 -29.44
N SER A 80 -17.05 -14.36 -28.70
CA SER A 80 -18.27 -15.10 -28.95
C SER A 80 -19.46 -14.16 -28.92
N TRP A 81 -20.40 -14.40 -29.83
CA TRP A 81 -21.61 -13.60 -30.00
C TRP A 81 -22.82 -14.52 -30.09
N VAL A 82 -23.69 -14.48 -29.08
CA VAL A 82 -24.91 -15.30 -29.05
C VAL A 82 -26.12 -14.42 -28.75
N TYR A 83 -27.11 -14.44 -29.65
CA TYR A 83 -28.39 -13.79 -29.40
C TYR A 83 -29.24 -14.66 -28.48
N ARG A 84 -29.81 -14.06 -27.44
CA ARG A 84 -30.63 -14.78 -26.48
C ARG A 84 -32.11 -14.71 -26.85
N ASN A 85 -32.75 -15.88 -26.91
CA ASN A 85 -34.19 -15.99 -27.13
C ASN A 85 -34.93 -15.84 -25.81
N ASP A 86 -35.17 -14.61 -25.40
CA ASP A 86 -35.80 -14.29 -24.13
C ASP A 86 -37.30 -14.04 -24.22
N THR A 87 -38.01 -14.42 -23.17
CA THR A 87 -39.41 -14.04 -22.95
C THR A 87 -39.51 -12.54 -22.64
N TRP A 88 -40.61 -11.90 -23.05
CA TRP A 88 -40.89 -10.47 -22.80
C TRP A 88 -40.69 -10.01 -21.34
N ILE A 89 -40.98 -10.87 -20.35
CA ILE A 89 -40.75 -10.56 -18.93
C ILE A 89 -39.27 -10.29 -18.64
N LEU A 90 -38.36 -11.08 -19.22
CA LEU A 90 -36.91 -10.93 -19.01
C LEU A 90 -36.39 -9.65 -19.69
N VAL A 91 -36.99 -9.26 -20.82
CA VAL A 91 -36.67 -7.98 -21.49
C VAL A 91 -37.06 -6.80 -20.60
N ILE A 92 -38.27 -6.82 -20.02
CA ILE A 92 -38.72 -5.77 -19.09
C ILE A 92 -37.83 -5.71 -17.85
N ALA A 93 -37.46 -6.86 -17.28
CA ALA A 93 -36.56 -6.92 -16.14
C ALA A 93 -35.21 -6.26 -16.44
N ARG A 94 -34.65 -6.46 -17.65
CA ARG A 94 -33.41 -5.79 -18.08
C ARG A 94 -33.56 -4.29 -18.19
N MET A 95 -34.62 -3.84 -18.84
CA MET A 95 -34.90 -2.41 -18.96
C MET A 95 -35.03 -1.76 -17.58
N PHE A 96 -35.69 -2.43 -16.64
CA PHE A 96 -35.78 -1.96 -15.26
C PHE A 96 -34.39 -1.88 -14.59
N THR A 97 -33.57 -2.92 -14.71
CA THR A 97 -32.19 -2.89 -14.16
C THR A 97 -31.30 -1.83 -14.83
N ALA A 98 -31.49 -1.57 -16.13
CA ALA A 98 -30.75 -0.54 -16.86
C ALA A 98 -31.10 0.86 -16.33
N VAL A 99 -32.39 1.11 -16.06
CA VAL A 99 -32.85 2.37 -15.46
C VAL A 99 -32.27 2.55 -14.06
N LEU A 100 -32.31 1.51 -13.21
CA LEU A 100 -31.71 1.58 -11.88
C LEU A 100 -30.21 1.83 -11.93
N LEU A 101 -29.49 1.18 -12.85
CA LEU A 101 -28.07 1.38 -13.05
C LEU A 101 -27.77 2.82 -13.49
N ALA A 102 -28.55 3.37 -14.42
CA ALA A 102 -28.40 4.75 -14.88
C ALA A 102 -28.64 5.77 -13.75
N ILE A 103 -29.66 5.54 -12.91
CA ILE A 103 -29.91 6.35 -11.70
C ILE A 103 -28.73 6.25 -10.75
N GLY A 104 -28.20 5.05 -10.51
CA GLY A 104 -27.03 4.81 -9.69
C GLY A 104 -25.81 5.60 -10.18
N ILE A 105 -25.49 5.48 -11.47
CA ILE A 105 -24.37 6.21 -12.11
C ILE A 105 -24.57 7.73 -11.99
N HIS A 106 -25.80 8.23 -12.20
CA HIS A 106 -26.10 9.66 -12.06
C HIS A 106 -25.88 10.17 -10.62
N GLN A 107 -26.25 9.37 -9.62
CA GLN A 107 -26.05 9.73 -8.22
C GLN A 107 -24.57 9.65 -7.82
N LEU A 108 -23.84 8.63 -8.31
CA LEU A 108 -22.39 8.54 -8.11
C LEU A 108 -21.64 9.70 -8.76
N GLY A 109 -22.07 10.14 -9.95
CA GLY A 109 -21.47 11.27 -10.65
C GLY A 109 -21.65 12.61 -9.93
N LYS A 110 -22.53 12.70 -8.92
CA LYS A 110 -22.63 13.88 -8.05
C LYS A 110 -21.60 13.90 -6.93
N THR A 111 -21.13 12.74 -6.48
CA THR A 111 -20.21 12.62 -5.34
C THR A 111 -18.77 12.40 -5.76
N HIS A 112 -18.52 11.77 -6.91
CA HIS A 112 -17.19 11.49 -7.41
C HIS A 112 -17.04 11.93 -8.87
N SER A 113 -15.94 12.63 -9.16
CA SER A 113 -15.57 12.96 -10.53
C SER A 113 -14.83 11.78 -11.19
N ILE A 114 -14.81 11.76 -12.52
CA ILE A 114 -14.11 10.72 -13.27
C ILE A 114 -12.58 10.81 -13.08
N SER A 115 -12.04 12.00 -12.82
CA SER A 115 -10.63 12.20 -12.47
C SER A 115 -10.26 11.47 -11.18
N ASP A 116 -11.12 11.52 -10.16
CA ASP A 116 -10.83 10.89 -8.86
C ASP A 116 -10.68 9.37 -9.01
N ILE A 117 -11.49 8.74 -9.87
CA ILE A 117 -11.42 7.29 -10.13
C ILE A 117 -10.09 6.94 -10.83
N ARG A 118 -9.67 7.78 -11.78
CA ARG A 118 -8.40 7.57 -12.49
C ARG A 118 -7.21 7.73 -11.55
N ASP A 119 -7.25 8.76 -10.70
CA ASP A 119 -6.17 9.05 -9.76
C ASP A 119 -6.09 7.96 -8.70
N PHE A 120 -7.23 7.49 -8.17
CA PHE A 120 -7.29 6.33 -7.27
C PHE A 120 -6.69 5.07 -7.90
N ALA A 121 -7.06 4.74 -9.14
CA ALA A 121 -6.54 3.56 -9.82
C ALA A 121 -5.02 3.67 -10.09
N THR A 122 -4.56 4.87 -10.46
CA THR A 122 -3.13 5.14 -10.71
C THR A 122 -2.33 5.05 -9.42
N GLN A 123 -2.81 5.68 -8.35
CA GLN A 123 -2.15 5.66 -7.06
C GLN A 123 -2.08 4.25 -6.47
N SER A 124 -3.20 3.53 -6.46
CA SER A 124 -3.26 2.14 -5.99
C SER A 124 -2.26 1.24 -6.73
N PHE A 125 -2.07 1.46 -8.04
CA PHE A 125 -1.11 0.70 -8.83
C PHE A 125 0.35 1.07 -8.52
N ILE A 126 0.64 2.36 -8.33
CA ILE A 126 1.95 2.85 -7.92
C ILE A 126 2.31 2.30 -6.55
N ASP A 127 1.38 2.33 -5.59
CA ASP A 127 1.57 1.83 -4.23
C ASP A 127 1.95 0.35 -4.22
N ILE A 128 1.30 -0.48 -5.04
CA ILE A 128 1.62 -1.90 -5.18
C ILE A 128 3.05 -2.09 -5.72
N ILE A 129 3.43 -1.33 -6.74
CA ILE A 129 4.77 -1.41 -7.33
C ILE A 129 5.83 -0.99 -6.31
N GLU A 130 5.61 0.12 -5.63
CA GLU A 130 6.54 0.67 -4.63
C GLU A 130 6.68 -0.28 -3.44
N TRP A 131 5.56 -0.81 -2.94
CA TRP A 131 5.54 -1.81 -1.88
C TRP A 131 6.43 -3.00 -2.24
N GLY A 132 6.29 -3.55 -3.46
CA GLY A 132 7.08 -4.69 -3.90
C GLY A 132 8.56 -4.36 -4.08
N ASN A 133 8.86 -3.17 -4.62
CA ASN A 133 10.23 -2.69 -4.74
C ASN A 133 10.90 -2.60 -3.37
N LYS A 134 10.27 -1.92 -2.41
CA LYS A 134 10.75 -1.79 -1.03
C LYS A 134 10.97 -3.15 -0.38
N LYS A 135 9.99 -4.05 -0.52
CA LYS A 135 10.04 -5.39 0.07
C LYS A 135 11.20 -6.24 -0.46
N LEU A 136 11.59 -6.05 -1.72
CA LEU A 136 12.66 -6.81 -2.37
C LEU A 136 14.03 -6.12 -2.31
N SER A 137 14.06 -4.78 -2.14
CA SER A 137 15.30 -4.00 -2.05
C SER A 137 15.84 -3.88 -0.63
N ASP A 138 14.99 -4.02 0.40
CA ASP A 138 15.44 -3.97 1.79
C ASP A 138 16.37 -5.15 2.10
N SER A 139 17.66 -4.85 2.29
CA SER A 139 18.59 -5.70 3.04
C SER A 139 17.99 -5.95 4.42
N PRO A 140 18.17 -7.13 5.05
CA PRO A 140 17.58 -7.39 6.36
C PRO A 140 18.05 -6.32 7.35
N GLU A 141 17.22 -5.32 7.56
CA GLU A 141 17.30 -4.46 8.72
C GLU A 141 17.17 -5.41 9.90
N ASN A 142 18.08 -5.30 10.85
CA ASN A 142 18.04 -5.96 12.14
C ASN A 142 16.68 -5.72 12.78
N VAL A 143 15.73 -6.62 12.49
CA VAL A 143 14.36 -6.59 12.97
C VAL A 143 14.43 -6.64 14.48
N SER A 144 14.41 -5.47 15.12
CA SER A 144 14.13 -5.39 16.53
C SER A 144 12.70 -5.93 16.68
N MET A 145 12.61 -7.04 17.39
CA MET A 145 11.48 -7.98 17.50
C MET A 145 10.19 -7.37 18.09
N TYR A 146 10.09 -6.04 18.23
CA TYR A 146 9.09 -5.37 19.06
C TYR A 146 8.26 -4.30 18.35
N LYS A 147 8.25 -4.23 17.00
CA LYS A 147 7.34 -3.32 16.29
C LYS A 147 5.85 -3.71 16.37
N SER A 148 5.54 -4.90 16.90
CA SER A 148 4.17 -5.39 17.09
C SER A 148 3.46 -4.84 18.33
N ILE A 149 4.15 -4.13 19.23
CA ILE A 149 3.52 -3.60 20.46
C ILE A 149 2.82 -2.25 20.19
N GLY A 150 3.26 -1.46 19.20
CA GLY A 150 2.67 -0.15 18.90
C GLY A 150 1.45 -0.17 17.96
N ALA A 151 1.26 -1.25 17.19
CA ALA A 151 0.14 -1.33 16.23
C ALA A 151 -1.19 -1.73 16.88
N LYS A 152 -1.16 -2.31 18.09
CA LYS A 152 -2.37 -2.73 18.79
C LYS A 152 -2.99 -1.61 19.63
N SER A 153 -2.20 -0.63 20.06
CA SER A 153 -2.69 0.51 20.85
C SER A 153 -3.38 1.61 20.03
N ALA A 154 -3.28 1.59 18.70
CA ALA A 154 -3.90 2.60 17.83
C ALA A 154 -5.34 2.26 17.40
N PHE A 155 -5.83 1.03 17.64
CA PHE A 155 -7.19 0.64 17.22
C PHE A 155 -8.25 0.79 18.33
N GLU A 156 -7.85 1.09 19.57
CA GLU A 156 -8.76 1.04 20.73
C GLU A 156 -9.20 2.43 21.26
N ASN A 157 -8.69 3.54 20.71
CA ASN A 157 -9.02 4.89 21.19
C ASN A 157 -9.27 5.90 20.06
N GLN A 158 -10.29 5.67 19.23
CA GLN A 158 -10.88 6.72 18.38
C GLN A 158 -12.39 6.74 18.57
N ALA A 159 -12.82 7.34 19.67
CA ALA A 159 -14.06 8.08 19.74
C ALA A 159 -13.70 9.47 20.30
N GLU A 160 -14.07 10.48 19.52
CA GLU A 160 -14.13 11.91 19.86
C GLU A 160 -12.86 12.76 19.57
N ASP A 161 -13.12 13.74 18.69
CA ASP A 161 -12.45 15.02 18.44
C ASP A 161 -11.13 15.04 17.62
N GLU A 162 -11.28 15.07 16.28
CA GLU A 162 -10.25 15.55 15.35
C GLU A 162 -10.42 17.06 15.11
N GLU A 163 -9.58 17.89 15.76
CA GLU A 163 -9.08 19.10 15.14
C GLU A 163 -8.01 18.69 14.11
N GLU A 164 -8.19 19.14 12.87
CA GLU A 164 -7.34 18.84 11.72
C GLU A 164 -5.90 19.35 11.93
N ILE A 165 -5.00 18.48 12.36
CA ILE A 165 -3.56 18.76 12.38
C ILE A 165 -3.01 18.42 10.99
N VAL A 166 -2.73 19.47 10.22
CA VAL A 166 -1.98 19.39 8.97
C VAL A 166 -0.57 18.86 9.27
N TYR A 167 -0.27 17.63 8.85
CA TYR A 167 1.08 17.07 8.95
C TYR A 167 1.97 17.64 7.82
N ASP A 168 2.84 18.60 8.15
CA ASP A 168 3.95 19.03 7.30
C ASP A 168 5.16 18.10 7.57
N GLU A 169 5.56 17.31 6.56
CA GLU A 169 6.69 16.37 6.61
C GLU A 169 8.05 17.05 6.87
N ASN A 170 8.11 18.38 7.01
CA ASN A 170 9.35 19.12 7.28
C ASN A 170 9.62 19.47 8.76
N GLU A 171 8.76 19.11 9.73
CA GLU A 171 8.85 19.68 11.09
C GLU A 171 9.63 18.85 12.14
N GLU A 172 10.08 17.64 11.84
CA GLU A 172 10.96 16.85 12.73
C GLU A 172 12.46 17.12 12.49
N ASN A 173 12.84 18.37 12.20
CA ASN A 173 14.24 18.67 11.93
C ASN A 173 15.05 18.86 13.23
N TYR A 174 15.68 17.77 13.71
CA TYR A 174 16.60 17.76 14.85
C TYR A 174 17.95 18.47 14.56
N ASP A 175 18.12 19.12 13.41
CA ASP A 175 19.29 19.92 13.03
C ASP A 175 19.67 21.00 14.05
N CYS A 176 18.72 21.48 14.88
CA CYS A 176 18.99 22.45 15.94
C CYS A 176 20.03 21.92 16.96
N LEU A 177 20.14 20.59 17.10
CA LEU A 177 21.04 19.92 18.04
C LEU A 177 22.46 19.72 17.52
N ARG A 178 22.75 20.09 16.26
CA ARG A 178 24.10 20.00 15.67
C ARG A 178 25.15 20.76 16.46
N LYS A 179 24.77 21.91 17.04
CA LYS A 179 25.66 22.72 17.89
C LYS A 179 25.78 22.19 19.33
N CYS A 180 24.90 21.29 19.75
CA CYS A 180 24.99 20.58 21.03
C CYS A 180 25.90 19.34 20.94
N GLY A 181 26.43 19.02 19.76
CA GLY A 181 27.35 17.90 19.52
C GLY A 181 26.73 16.65 18.89
N PHE A 182 25.46 16.71 18.46
CA PHE A 182 24.77 15.59 17.81
C PHE A 182 24.52 15.91 16.34
N GLN A 183 25.21 15.21 15.43
CA GLN A 183 25.09 15.49 13.99
C GLN A 183 23.84 14.85 13.38
N THR A 184 23.38 13.73 13.93
CA THR A 184 22.18 13.00 13.48
C THR A 184 21.29 12.60 14.66
N PHE A 185 20.00 12.44 14.39
CA PHE A 185 19.04 11.93 15.36
C PHE A 185 19.43 10.54 15.90
N GLU A 186 19.94 9.66 15.04
CA GLU A 186 20.41 8.32 15.44
C GLU A 186 21.54 8.36 16.48
N GLU A 187 22.44 9.33 16.37
CA GLU A 187 23.54 9.50 17.32
C GLU A 187 23.03 9.96 18.69
N LEU A 188 22.03 10.85 18.70
CA LEU A 188 21.34 11.32 19.89
C LEU A 188 20.59 10.19 20.59
N VAL A 189 19.85 9.37 19.84
CA VAL A 189 19.11 8.22 20.39
C VAL A 189 20.08 7.21 21.01
N ARG A 190 21.15 6.86 20.29
CA ARG A 190 22.11 5.84 20.73
C ARG A 190 22.92 6.26 21.95
N LYS A 191 23.31 7.54 22.03
CA LYS A 191 24.20 8.03 23.10
C LYS A 191 23.45 8.60 24.30
N CYS A 192 22.27 9.17 24.09
CA CYS A 192 21.67 10.11 25.04
C CYS A 192 20.24 9.78 25.48
N PHE A 193 19.35 9.31 24.58
CA PHE A 193 17.92 9.13 24.88
C PHE A 193 17.64 8.23 26.10
N LEU A 194 18.45 7.20 26.33
CA LEU A 194 18.26 6.26 27.44
C LEU A 194 18.95 6.70 28.75
N LYS A 195 19.66 7.83 28.76
CA LYS A 195 20.46 8.29 29.90
C LYS A 195 19.93 9.60 30.44
N CYS A 196 19.33 9.55 31.62
CA CYS A 196 18.77 10.73 32.30
C CYS A 196 19.77 11.90 32.40
N GLU A 197 21.02 11.64 32.80
CA GLU A 197 22.05 12.69 32.95
C GLU A 197 22.45 13.34 31.62
N CYS A 198 22.30 12.62 30.52
CA CYS A 198 22.58 13.14 29.20
C CYS A 198 21.41 14.02 28.72
N MET A 199 20.18 13.54 28.87
CA MET A 199 18.97 14.30 28.52
C MET A 199 18.80 15.56 29.36
N GLU A 200 19.13 15.51 30.66
CA GLU A 200 19.13 16.66 31.56
C GLU A 200 20.09 17.76 31.09
N LYS A 201 21.28 17.38 30.59
CA LYS A 201 22.24 18.33 30.01
C LYS A 201 21.72 18.98 28.73
N ILE A 202 20.99 18.23 27.90
CA ILE A 202 20.41 18.76 26.66
C ILE A 202 19.32 19.78 26.97
N ILE A 203 18.38 19.47 27.88
CA ILE A 203 17.29 20.38 28.21
C ILE A 203 17.79 21.66 28.89
N ASN A 204 18.83 21.55 29.71
CA ASN A 204 19.40 22.70 30.40
C ASN A 204 20.34 23.54 29.52
N SER A 205 20.75 23.01 28.36
CA SER A 205 21.65 23.71 27.45
C SER A 205 20.98 24.89 26.71
N ASP A 206 21.79 25.89 26.36
CA ASP A 206 21.33 27.06 25.62
C ASP A 206 20.89 26.74 24.18
N CYS A 207 21.41 25.65 23.62
CA CYS A 207 21.08 25.23 22.26
C CYS A 207 19.64 24.70 22.14
N TYR A 208 19.16 23.97 23.16
CA TYR A 208 17.76 23.54 23.25
C TYR A 208 16.81 24.73 23.44
N LYS A 209 17.12 25.63 24.39
CA LYS A 209 16.22 26.73 24.77
C LYS A 209 16.05 27.76 23.65
N ASN A 210 17.12 28.13 22.96
CA ASN A 210 17.13 29.28 22.07
C ASN A 210 16.96 28.96 20.57
N LYS A 211 17.08 27.70 20.15
CA LYS A 211 17.14 27.36 18.70
C LYS A 211 16.25 26.23 18.20
N CYS A 212 15.68 25.39 19.07
CA CYS A 212 14.79 24.33 18.62
C CYS A 212 13.34 24.81 18.49
N SER A 213 12.63 24.26 17.48
CA SER A 213 11.18 24.49 17.28
C SER A 213 10.38 24.02 18.49
N ARG A 214 9.16 24.54 18.64
CA ARG A 214 8.25 24.18 19.74
C ARG A 214 7.95 22.68 19.75
N VAL A 215 7.69 22.11 18.57
CA VAL A 215 7.40 20.68 18.38
C VAL A 215 8.58 19.81 18.84
N THR A 216 9.80 20.15 18.39
CA THR A 216 11.02 19.42 18.78
C THR A 216 11.29 19.50 20.29
N LYS A 217 10.95 20.62 20.93
CA LYS A 217 11.10 20.81 22.38
C LYS A 217 10.18 19.88 23.17
N GLU A 218 8.92 19.76 22.75
CA GLU A 218 7.93 18.90 23.41
C GLU A 218 8.36 17.43 23.35
N VAL A 219 8.79 16.94 22.18
CA VAL A 219 9.26 15.55 22.01
C VAL A 219 10.49 15.25 22.86
N LEU A 220 11.48 16.15 22.91
CA LEU A 220 12.69 15.98 23.72
C LEU A 220 12.40 16.04 25.23
N TYR A 221 11.42 16.85 25.64
CA TYR A 221 11.00 16.95 27.03
C TYR A 221 10.27 15.69 27.50
N GLU A 222 9.45 15.10 26.63
CA GLU A 222 8.79 13.82 26.88
C GLU A 222 9.81 12.68 26.99
N ALA A 223 10.76 12.59 26.05
CA ALA A 223 11.85 11.63 26.11
C ALA A 223 12.71 11.78 27.40
N TYR A 224 12.94 13.00 27.88
CA TYR A 224 13.60 13.23 29.17
C TYR A 224 12.77 12.73 30.35
N LYS A 225 11.46 12.99 30.35
CA LYS A 225 10.56 12.56 31.42
C LYS A 225 10.55 11.03 31.53
N GLU A 226 10.55 10.33 30.42
CA GLU A 226 10.66 8.87 30.36
C GLU A 226 12.03 8.37 30.82
N ALA A 227 13.12 8.95 30.29
CA ALA A 227 14.48 8.57 30.66
C ALA A 227 14.83 8.82 32.13
N CYS A 228 14.20 9.82 32.76
CA CYS A 228 14.41 10.21 34.15
C CYS A 228 13.31 9.74 35.11
N PHE A 229 12.35 8.94 34.66
CA PHE A 229 11.20 8.52 35.47
C PHE A 229 11.64 7.82 36.78
N GLY A 230 12.65 6.95 36.72
CA GLY A 230 13.19 6.23 37.88
C GLY A 230 14.10 7.03 38.83
N LYS A 231 14.52 8.27 38.47
CA LYS A 231 15.35 9.11 39.37
C LYS A 231 14.51 9.89 40.40
N LYS A 232 13.19 9.96 40.20
CA LYS A 232 12.25 10.64 41.11
C LYS A 232 11.90 9.80 42.36
N GLU A 233 12.01 8.48 42.30
CA GLU A 233 11.67 7.59 43.44
C GLU A 233 12.76 7.49 44.53
N ASN A 234 13.98 8.01 44.28
CA ASN A 234 15.10 7.93 45.24
C ASN A 234 15.46 9.28 45.88
N LYS A 235 14.51 10.22 45.90
CA LYS A 235 14.70 11.56 46.49
C LYS A 235 13.61 11.98 47.48
N ASP A 236 12.81 11.02 47.95
CA ASP A 236 11.96 11.15 49.14
C ASP A 236 12.54 10.33 50.30
#